data_AF-A0A928Y904-F1
#
_entry.id   AF-A0A928Y904-F1
#
_cell.length_a   1.000
_cell.length_b   1.000
_cell.length_c   1.000
_cell.angle_alpha   90.00
_cell.angle_beta   90.00
_cell.angle_gamma   90.00
#
_symmetry.space_group_name_H-M   'P 1'
#
loop_
_entity.id
_entity.type
_entity.pdbx_description
1 polymer ?
#
loop_
_entity_poly.entity_id
_entity_poly.type
_entity_poly.pdbx_seq_one_letter_code
_entity_poly.pdbx_strand_id
1 'polypeptide(L)'
;MFTEVACPNCLHPIDIRQHGRHVTCAACQSQFVLDGHICPRCNAYHAQEQGFCGECGAPLTRVCQKCRTSNWAGDEFCKQCGTAMDILELLKVNYAQTTADRLHAHQEWAREIKAKEESDSQRRMAQLMAQEQARLAEMARLRAAQSQKDKKLFLLIMLFAFLFLVIIVLLMLFF
;
A
#
# COMPACT_ATOMS: atom_id res chain seq x y z
N MET A 1 21.52 -24.71 -20.63
CA MET A 1 22.14 -23.50 -21.23
C MET A 1 22.89 -23.99 -22.45
N PHE A 2 22.52 -23.55 -23.65
CA PHE A 2 23.02 -24.12 -24.91
C PHE A 2 24.00 -23.12 -25.53
N THR A 3 25.24 -23.55 -25.73
CA THR A 3 26.29 -22.79 -26.43
C THR A 3 26.34 -23.11 -27.91
N GLU A 4 25.72 -24.23 -28.29
CA GLU A 4 25.70 -24.74 -29.65
C GLU A 4 24.27 -25.11 -30.04
N VAL A 5 23.92 -24.84 -31.29
CA VAL A 5 22.69 -25.31 -31.94
C VAL A 5 23.03 -26.06 -33.20
N ALA A 6 22.28 -27.13 -33.48
CA ALA A 6 22.38 -27.83 -34.75
C ALA A 6 21.69 -27.03 -35.86
N CYS A 7 22.35 -26.90 -37.00
CA CYS A 7 21.74 -26.34 -38.20
C CYS A 7 20.48 -27.15 -38.58
N PRO A 8 19.31 -26.52 -38.79
CA PRO A 8 18.09 -27.24 -39.15
C PRO A 8 18.16 -27.91 -40.53
N ASN A 9 19.07 -27.48 -41.40
CA ASN A 9 19.23 -28.02 -42.75
C ASN A 9 20.24 -29.18 -42.83
N CYS A 10 21.42 -29.04 -42.20
CA CYS A 10 22.51 -30.01 -42.34
C CYS A 10 23.00 -30.61 -41.02
N LEU A 11 22.38 -30.25 -39.88
CA LEU A 11 22.74 -30.69 -38.53
C LEU A 11 24.16 -30.31 -38.07
N HIS A 12 24.88 -29.49 -38.83
CA HIS A 12 26.19 -28.99 -38.43
C HIS A 12 26.08 -28.20 -37.12
N PRO A 13 26.93 -28.46 -36.12
CA PRO A 13 26.95 -27.71 -34.87
C PRO A 13 27.42 -26.28 -35.13
N ILE A 14 26.71 -25.30 -34.58
CA ILE A 14 27.02 -23.87 -34.73
C ILE A 14 27.15 -23.26 -33.33
N ASP A 15 28.29 -22.61 -33.07
CA ASP A 15 28.51 -21.80 -31.86
C ASP A 15 27.78 -20.47 -31.99
N ILE A 16 26.77 -20.27 -31.16
CA ILE A 16 25.89 -19.09 -31.23
C ILE A 16 26.59 -17.84 -30.68
N ARG A 17 27.66 -17.97 -29.87
CA ARG A 17 28.34 -16.81 -29.26
C ARG A 17 28.93 -15.86 -30.30
N GLN A 18 29.26 -16.39 -31.48
CA GLN A 18 29.86 -15.65 -32.60
C GLN A 18 28.82 -15.08 -33.57
N HIS A 19 27.53 -15.33 -33.32
CA HIS A 19 26.45 -14.94 -34.21
C HIS A 19 25.37 -14.14 -33.45
N GLY A 20 24.67 -13.27 -34.20
CA GLY A 20 23.47 -12.61 -33.68
C GLY A 20 22.25 -13.53 -33.77
N ARG A 21 21.05 -12.92 -33.77
CA ARG A 21 19.79 -13.68 -33.96
C ARG A 21 19.68 -14.28 -35.37
N HIS A 22 20.34 -13.65 -36.35
CA HIS A 22 20.47 -14.15 -37.71
C HIS A 22 21.77 -14.94 -37.84
N VAL A 23 21.66 -16.22 -38.18
CA VAL A 23 22.79 -17.16 -38.24
C VAL A 23 22.93 -17.68 -39.67
N THR A 24 24.16 -17.65 -40.18
CA THR A 24 24.53 -18.26 -41.47
C THR A 24 25.39 -19.49 -41.20
N CYS A 25 24.95 -20.67 -41.63
CA CYS A 25 25.70 -21.90 -41.44
C CYS A 25 26.94 -21.95 -42.34
N ALA A 26 28.14 -22.13 -41.76
CA ALA A 26 29.37 -22.24 -42.55
C ALA A 26 29.43 -23.50 -43.44
N ALA A 27 28.76 -24.59 -43.04
CA ALA A 27 28.81 -25.87 -43.74
C ALA A 27 27.87 -25.96 -44.96
N CYS A 28 26.65 -25.44 -44.85
CA CYS A 28 25.65 -25.53 -45.92
C CYS A 28 25.12 -24.17 -46.42
N GLN A 29 25.63 -23.06 -45.87
CA GLN A 29 25.27 -21.69 -46.24
C GLN A 29 23.80 -21.31 -46.02
N SER A 30 23.01 -22.17 -45.35
CA SER A 30 21.63 -21.83 -44.97
C SER A 30 21.60 -20.68 -43.97
N GLN A 31 20.64 -19.77 -44.14
CA GLN A 31 20.34 -18.71 -43.19
C GLN A 31 19.09 -19.06 -42.39
N PHE A 32 19.13 -18.87 -41.08
CA PHE A 32 17.99 -19.07 -40.20
C PHE A 32 18.02 -18.08 -39.03
N VAL A 33 16.86 -17.91 -38.39
CA VAL A 33 16.69 -17.04 -37.24
C VAL A 33 16.50 -17.90 -36.00
N LEU A 34 17.16 -17.53 -34.91
CA LEU A 34 16.95 -18.18 -33.62
C LEU A 34 15.70 -17.62 -32.95
N ASP A 35 14.78 -18.50 -32.55
CA ASP A 35 13.52 -18.12 -31.86
C ASP A 35 13.72 -17.66 -30.40
N GLY A 36 14.96 -17.74 -29.89
CA GLY A 36 15.28 -17.38 -28.52
C GLY A 36 15.87 -15.97 -28.36
N HIS A 37 16.32 -15.70 -27.14
CA HIS A 37 16.89 -14.43 -26.76
C HIS A 37 18.39 -14.53 -26.53
N ILE A 38 19.12 -13.51 -26.94
CA ILE A 38 20.57 -13.42 -26.76
C ILE A 38 20.84 -12.39 -25.67
N CYS A 39 21.66 -12.75 -24.69
CA CYS A 39 22.09 -11.83 -23.65
C CYS A 39 22.89 -10.68 -24.28
N PRO A 40 22.48 -9.41 -24.11
CA PRO A 40 23.18 -8.29 -24.73
C PRO A 40 24.58 -8.02 -24.13
N ARG A 41 24.92 -8.67 -23.00
CA ARG A 41 26.21 -8.49 -22.31
C ARG A 41 27.24 -9.55 -22.67
N CYS A 42 26.85 -10.82 -22.77
CA CYS A 42 27.79 -11.93 -23.00
C CYS A 42 27.44 -12.83 -24.20
N ASN A 43 26.42 -12.46 -24.97
CA ASN A 43 25.91 -13.21 -26.14
C ASN A 43 25.47 -14.65 -25.85
N ALA A 44 25.25 -15.02 -24.58
CA ALA A 44 24.67 -16.31 -24.25
C ALA A 44 23.24 -16.43 -24.81
N TYR A 45 22.93 -17.58 -25.41
CA TYR A 45 21.61 -17.88 -25.96
C TYR A 45 20.67 -18.48 -24.90
N HIS A 46 19.43 -17.99 -24.89
CA HIS A 46 18.37 -18.39 -23.99
C HIS A 46 17.13 -18.77 -24.81
N ALA A 47 16.75 -20.05 -24.79
CA ALA A 47 15.56 -20.54 -25.51
C ALA A 47 14.23 -20.02 -24.93
N GLN A 48 14.23 -19.55 -23.69
CA GLN A 48 13.06 -18.98 -23.01
C GLN A 48 13.43 -17.68 -22.31
N GLU A 49 12.44 -16.82 -22.10
CA GLU A 49 12.58 -15.61 -21.27
C GLU A 49 13.04 -15.99 -19.86
N GLN A 50 14.03 -15.26 -19.35
CA GLN A 50 14.62 -15.44 -18.02
C GLN A 50 14.86 -14.06 -17.42
N GLY A 51 14.80 -13.92 -16.09
CA GLY A 51 15.04 -12.63 -15.43
C GLY A 51 16.51 -12.19 -15.45
N PHE A 52 17.44 -13.15 -15.32
CA PHE A 52 18.88 -12.92 -15.26
C PHE A 52 19.64 -13.92 -16.09
N CYS A 53 20.82 -13.52 -16.58
CA CYS A 53 21.73 -14.41 -17.30
C CYS A 53 22.50 -15.29 -16.32
N GLY A 54 22.40 -16.61 -16.48
CA GLY A 54 23.18 -17.57 -15.66
C GLY A 54 24.70 -17.52 -15.87
N GLU A 55 25.18 -16.95 -16.97
CA GLU A 55 26.63 -16.85 -17.26
C GLU A 55 27.24 -15.54 -16.73
N CYS A 56 26.62 -14.40 -16.99
CA CYS A 56 27.19 -13.09 -16.62
C CYS A 56 26.43 -12.34 -15.51
N GLY A 57 25.32 -12.89 -15.02
CA GLY A 57 24.49 -12.28 -13.98
C GLY A 57 23.71 -11.02 -14.42
N ALA A 58 23.77 -10.64 -15.70
CA ALA A 58 23.07 -9.44 -16.18
C ALA A 58 21.55 -9.63 -16.12
N PRO A 59 20.77 -8.61 -15.75
CA PRO A 59 19.32 -8.63 -15.91
C PRO A 59 18.97 -8.71 -17.40
N LEU A 60 18.07 -9.62 -17.75
CA LEU A 60 17.63 -9.87 -19.13
C LEU A 60 16.24 -9.33 -19.42
N THR A 61 15.54 -8.84 -18.40
CA THR A 61 14.23 -8.20 -18.52
C THR A 61 14.29 -6.73 -18.12
N ARG A 62 13.52 -5.90 -18.82
CA ARG A 62 13.32 -4.49 -18.46
C ARG A 62 11.86 -4.07 -18.68
N VAL A 63 11.40 -3.10 -17.91
CA VAL A 63 10.02 -2.62 -17.96
C VAL A 63 9.91 -1.34 -18.80
N CYS A 64 8.92 -1.29 -19.68
CA CYS A 64 8.61 -0.07 -20.43
C CYS A 64 8.05 1.02 -19.49
N GLN A 65 8.65 2.21 -19.48
CA GLN A 65 8.18 3.31 -18.63
C GLN A 65 6.82 3.88 -19.04
N LYS A 66 6.40 3.69 -20.30
CA LYS A 66 5.13 4.21 -20.82
C LYS A 66 3.94 3.30 -20.52
N CYS A 67 4.08 1.99 -20.72
CA CYS A 67 2.96 1.04 -20.59
C CYS A 67 3.18 -0.07 -19.56
N ARG A 68 4.35 -0.12 -18.90
CA ARG A 68 4.74 -1.10 -17.88
C ARG A 68 4.87 -2.55 -18.35
N THR A 69 4.88 -2.81 -19.65
CA THR A 69 5.16 -4.14 -20.21
C THR A 69 6.59 -4.58 -19.92
N SER A 70 6.78 -5.87 -19.58
CA SER A 70 8.10 -6.50 -19.51
C SER A 70 8.62 -6.82 -20.91
N ASN A 71 9.85 -6.41 -21.23
CA ASN A 71 10.52 -6.62 -22.50
C ASN A 71 11.90 -7.23 -22.25
N TRP A 72 12.51 -7.81 -23.29
CA TRP A 72 13.90 -8.24 -23.19
C TRP A 72 14.84 -7.03 -23.07
N ALA A 73 15.93 -7.19 -22.33
CA ALA A 73 16.91 -6.13 -22.09
C ALA A 73 17.52 -5.60 -23.40
N GLY A 74 17.65 -6.46 -24.41
CA GLY A 74 18.15 -6.11 -25.74
C GLY A 74 17.11 -5.63 -26.75
N ASP A 75 15.81 -5.57 -26.41
CA ASP A 75 14.79 -5.14 -27.37
C ASP A 75 14.83 -3.63 -27.59
N GLU A 76 15.04 -3.14 -28.81
CA GLU A 76 15.10 -1.70 -29.08
C GLU A 76 13.75 -0.97 -28.88
N PHE A 77 12.65 -1.68 -29.06
CA PHE A 77 11.28 -1.15 -28.96
C PHE A 77 10.42 -2.02 -28.06
N CYS A 78 9.46 -1.39 -27.38
CA CYS A 78 8.51 -2.14 -26.57
C CYS A 78 7.58 -2.99 -27.44
N LYS A 79 7.49 -4.29 -27.12
CA LYS A 79 6.65 -5.27 -27.82
C LYS A 79 5.15 -4.98 -27.78
N GLN A 80 4.69 -4.10 -26.89
CA GLN A 80 3.28 -3.75 -26.74
C GLN A 80 2.94 -2.35 -27.26
N CYS A 81 3.69 -1.31 -26.87
CA CYS A 81 3.35 0.08 -27.24
C CYS A 81 4.25 0.69 -28.32
N GLY A 82 5.26 -0.03 -28.81
CA GLY A 82 6.18 0.43 -29.86
C GLY A 82 7.10 1.58 -29.45
N THR A 83 7.10 2.00 -28.18
CA THR A 83 7.98 3.06 -27.70
C THR A 83 9.44 2.59 -27.69
N ALA A 84 10.33 3.44 -28.22
CA ALA A 84 11.77 3.19 -28.17
C ALA A 84 12.23 3.04 -26.71
N MET A 85 13.12 2.10 -26.47
CA MET A 85 13.63 1.78 -25.14
C MET A 85 15.10 2.18 -24.99
N ASP A 86 15.49 3.25 -25.68
CA ASP A 86 16.82 3.83 -25.59
C ASP A 86 16.92 4.83 -24.41
N ILE A 87 18.16 5.29 -24.17
CA ILE A 87 18.45 6.25 -23.10
C ILE A 87 17.80 7.61 -23.39
N LEU A 88 17.66 8.00 -24.66
CA LEU A 88 17.12 9.30 -25.02
C LEU A 88 15.63 9.39 -24.66
N GLU A 89 14.88 8.34 -24.92
CA GLU A 89 13.46 8.25 -24.57
C GLU A 89 13.27 8.20 -23.04
N LEU A 90 14.15 7.51 -22.32
CA LEU A 90 14.20 7.54 -20.85
C LEU A 90 14.39 8.96 -20.31
N LEU A 91 15.30 9.73 -20.93
CA LEU A 91 15.58 11.11 -20.53
C LEU A 91 14.40 12.04 -20.83
N LYS A 92 13.72 11.87 -21.96
CA LYS A 92 12.50 12.64 -22.27
C LYS A 92 11.39 12.41 -21.26
N VAL A 93 11.14 11.15 -20.88
CA VAL A 93 10.09 10.84 -19.88
C VAL A 93 10.37 11.53 -18.55
N ASN A 94 11.63 11.55 -18.11
CA ASN A 94 12.03 12.23 -16.87
C ASN A 94 11.99 13.76 -17.00
N TYR A 95 12.41 14.31 -18.14
CA TYR A 95 12.45 15.76 -18.39
C TYR A 95 11.06 16.34 -18.71
N ALA A 96 10.11 15.51 -19.14
CA ALA A 96 8.73 15.90 -19.38
C ALA A 96 7.98 16.28 -18.09
N GLN A 97 8.50 15.94 -16.91
CA GLN A 97 7.94 16.41 -15.64
C GLN A 97 8.29 17.89 -15.42
N THR A 98 7.31 18.75 -15.64
CA THR A 98 7.48 20.18 -15.43
C THR A 98 7.60 20.51 -13.93
N THR A 99 8.08 21.71 -13.62
CA THR A 99 8.04 22.22 -12.23
C THR A 99 6.61 22.29 -11.70
N ALA A 100 5.62 22.50 -12.57
CA ALA A 100 4.21 22.50 -12.21
C ALA A 100 3.75 21.10 -11.77
N ASP A 101 4.10 20.05 -12.52
CA ASP A 101 3.73 18.67 -12.19
C ASP A 101 4.28 18.24 -10.82
N ARG A 102 5.55 18.60 -10.55
CA ARG A 102 6.18 18.34 -9.24
C ARG A 102 5.50 19.08 -8.10
N LEU A 103 5.09 20.33 -8.32
CA LEU A 103 4.35 21.11 -7.32
C LEU A 103 2.96 20.50 -7.06
N HIS A 104 2.24 20.10 -8.11
CA HIS A 104 0.93 19.48 -7.97
C HIS A 104 1.01 18.17 -7.16
N ALA A 105 1.96 17.30 -7.47
CA ALA A 105 2.17 16.06 -6.72
C ALA A 105 2.46 16.33 -5.23
N HIS A 106 3.30 17.32 -4.92
CA HIS A 106 3.60 17.69 -3.53
C HIS A 106 2.37 18.28 -2.81
N GLN A 107 1.56 19.08 -3.50
CA GLN A 107 0.32 19.64 -2.95
C GLN A 107 -0.75 18.56 -2.69
N GLU A 108 -0.84 17.54 -3.54
CA GLU A 108 -1.74 16.40 -3.34
C GLU A 108 -1.32 15.57 -2.13
N TRP A 109 -0.04 15.21 -2.05
CA TRP A 109 0.51 14.49 -0.90
C TRP A 109 0.28 15.24 0.42
N ALA A 110 0.53 16.55 0.44
CA ALA A 110 0.30 17.38 1.63
C ALA A 110 -1.20 17.44 2.01
N ARG A 111 -2.10 17.42 1.03
CA ARG A 111 -3.55 17.38 1.27
C ARG A 111 -3.99 16.06 1.88
N GLU A 112 -3.47 14.94 1.38
CA GLU A 112 -3.78 13.61 1.91
C GLU A 112 -3.32 13.44 3.36
N ILE A 113 -2.11 13.88 3.69
CA ILE A 113 -1.58 13.84 5.05
C ILE A 113 -2.47 14.65 5.99
N LYS A 114 -2.78 15.90 5.63
CA LYS A 114 -3.62 16.77 6.46
C LYS A 114 -5.02 16.19 6.66
N ALA A 115 -5.63 15.63 5.62
CA ALA A 115 -6.94 14.99 5.73
C ALA A 115 -6.91 13.80 6.69
N LYS A 116 -5.85 12.98 6.63
CA LYS A 116 -5.67 11.85 7.54
C LYS A 116 -5.45 12.32 8.99
N GLU A 117 -4.54 13.26 9.21
CA GLU A 117 -4.25 13.82 10.54
C GLU A 117 -5.48 14.46 11.17
N GLU A 118 -6.27 15.19 10.40
CA GLU A 118 -7.53 15.78 10.84
C GLU A 118 -8.52 14.70 11.27
N SER A 119 -8.70 13.64 10.46
CA SER A 119 -9.58 12.53 10.82
C SER A 119 -9.12 11.79 12.09
N ASP A 120 -7.81 11.65 12.29
CA ASP A 120 -7.23 11.03 13.49
C ASP A 120 -7.43 11.93 14.72
N SER A 121 -7.28 13.24 14.54
CA SER A 121 -7.50 14.25 15.58
C SER A 121 -8.97 14.27 16.01
N GLN A 122 -9.90 14.28 15.06
CA GLN A 122 -11.33 14.24 15.31
C GLN A 122 -11.75 12.97 16.04
N ARG A 123 -11.19 11.80 15.67
CA ARG A 123 -11.45 10.54 16.37
C ARG A 123 -10.99 10.58 17.82
N ARG A 124 -9.77 11.06 18.09
CA ARG A 124 -9.25 11.20 19.46
C ARG A 124 -10.09 12.16 20.30
N MET A 125 -10.47 13.31 19.73
CA MET A 125 -11.30 14.28 20.43
C MET A 125 -12.70 13.70 20.74
N ALA A 126 -13.32 13.03 19.77
CA ALA A 126 -14.63 12.39 19.98
C ALA A 126 -14.58 11.35 21.10
N GLN A 127 -13.51 10.55 21.18
CA GLN A 127 -13.31 9.59 22.27
C GLN A 127 -13.21 10.27 23.64
N LEU A 128 -12.43 11.35 23.76
CA LEU A 128 -12.31 12.11 25.01
C LEU A 128 -13.65 12.73 25.43
N MET A 129 -14.38 13.31 24.48
CA MET A 129 -15.71 13.88 24.75
C MET A 129 -16.71 12.81 25.20
N ALA A 130 -16.69 11.63 24.59
CA ALA A 130 -17.54 10.52 24.99
C ALA A 130 -17.22 10.03 26.41
N GLN A 131 -15.93 9.98 26.78
CA GLN A 131 -15.50 9.63 28.14
C GLN A 131 -15.98 10.65 29.16
N GLU A 132 -15.84 11.95 28.87
CA GLU A 132 -16.30 13.01 29.77
C GLU A 132 -17.83 12.99 29.92
N GLN A 133 -18.56 12.79 28.82
CA GLN A 133 -20.03 12.64 28.87
C GLN A 133 -20.44 11.45 29.75
N ALA A 134 -19.76 10.31 29.64
CA ALA A 134 -20.03 9.15 30.49
C ALA A 134 -19.75 9.45 31.98
N ARG A 135 -18.63 10.12 32.28
CA ARG A 135 -18.27 10.53 33.64
C ARG A 135 -19.31 11.47 34.24
N LEU A 136 -19.74 12.49 33.49
CA LEU A 136 -20.75 13.45 33.94
C LEU A 136 -22.12 12.77 34.16
N ALA A 137 -22.52 11.87 33.25
CA ALA A 137 -23.75 11.10 33.39
C ALA A 137 -23.76 10.23 34.65
N GLU A 138 -22.64 9.58 34.96
CA GLU A 138 -22.51 8.78 36.17
C GLU A 138 -22.59 9.64 37.44
N MET A 139 -21.87 10.76 37.49
CA MET A 139 -21.97 11.70 38.62
C MET A 139 -23.39 12.22 38.81
N ALA A 140 -24.12 12.51 37.73
CA ALA A 140 -25.51 12.93 37.79
C ALA A 140 -26.43 11.84 38.37
N ARG A 141 -26.24 10.57 37.99
CA ARG A 141 -26.99 9.43 38.54
C ARG A 141 -26.75 9.25 40.03
N LEU A 142 -25.48 9.30 40.46
CA LEU A 142 -25.12 9.16 41.87
C LEU A 142 -25.74 10.27 42.72
N ARG A 143 -25.68 11.53 42.25
CA ARG A 143 -26.33 12.68 42.92
C ARG A 143 -27.85 12.51 43.00
N ALA A 144 -28.49 12.07 41.90
CA ALA A 144 -29.94 11.82 41.90
C ALA A 144 -30.31 10.72 42.91
N ALA A 145 -29.57 9.61 42.95
CA ALA A 145 -29.79 8.54 43.92
C ALA A 145 -29.56 8.99 45.38
N GLN A 146 -28.52 9.80 45.63
CA GLN A 146 -28.27 10.38 46.95
C GLN A 146 -29.42 11.31 47.38
N SER A 147 -29.88 12.19 46.48
CA SER A 147 -31.00 13.09 46.77
C SER A 147 -32.30 12.35 47.13
N GLN A 148 -32.53 11.16 46.56
CA GLN A 148 -33.68 10.33 46.93
C GLN A 148 -33.53 9.73 48.33
N LYS A 149 -32.31 9.31 48.71
CA LYS A 149 -32.02 8.82 50.06
C LYS A 149 -32.20 9.92 51.09
N ASP A 150 -31.65 11.11 50.82
CA ASP A 150 -31.75 12.27 51.70
C ASP A 150 -33.21 12.68 51.93
N LYS A 151 -34.04 12.72 50.86
CA LYS A 151 -35.49 12.98 50.96
C LYS A 151 -36.23 11.93 51.79
N LYS A 152 -35.93 10.64 51.60
CA LYS A 152 -36.53 9.55 52.39
C LYS A 152 -36.13 9.62 53.86
N LEU A 153 -34.86 9.88 54.14
CA LEU A 153 -34.34 10.06 55.49
C LEU A 153 -35.02 11.26 56.18
N PHE A 154 -35.13 12.39 55.50
CA PHE A 154 -35.81 13.58 56.02
C PHE A 154 -37.29 13.32 56.31
N LEU A 155 -38.00 12.63 55.41
CA LEU A 155 -39.40 12.22 55.62
C LEU A 155 -39.56 11.30 56.84
N LEU A 156 -38.66 10.32 57.01
CA LEU A 156 -38.68 9.43 58.18
C LEU A 156 -38.43 10.19 59.49
N ILE A 157 -37.43 11.08 59.51
CA ILE A 157 -37.14 11.93 60.69
C ILE A 157 -38.35 12.79 61.04
N MET A 158 -38.98 13.44 60.06
CA MET A 158 -40.19 14.24 60.25
C MET A 158 -41.36 13.43 60.82
N LEU A 159 -41.57 12.20 60.31
CA LEU A 159 -42.62 11.29 60.81
C LEU A 159 -42.37 10.86 62.26
N PHE A 160 -41.13 10.48 62.60
CA PHE A 160 -40.75 10.14 63.97
C PHE A 160 -40.91 11.32 64.93
N ALA A 161 -40.47 12.51 64.53
CA ALA A 161 -40.63 13.73 65.33
C ALA A 161 -42.12 14.05 65.57
N PHE A 162 -42.96 13.90 64.55
CA PHE A 162 -44.41 14.09 64.69
C PHE A 162 -45.04 13.07 65.65
N LEU A 163 -44.74 11.78 65.48
CA LEU A 163 -45.21 10.72 66.40
C LEU A 163 -44.78 10.98 67.84
N PHE A 164 -43.52 11.37 68.04
CA PHE A 164 -42.98 11.71 69.36
C PHE A 164 -43.74 12.89 69.99
N LEU A 165 -44.03 13.93 69.21
CA LEU A 165 -44.77 15.10 69.67
C LEU A 165 -46.22 14.73 70.04
N VAL A 166 -46.89 13.87 69.24
CA VAL A 166 -48.22 13.34 69.56
C VAL A 166 -48.21 12.54 70.86
N ILE A 167 -47.21 11.69 71.08
CA ILE A 167 -47.07 10.90 72.32
C ILE A 167 -46.91 11.83 73.53
N ILE A 168 -46.07 12.88 73.43
CA ILE A 168 -45.91 13.87 74.50
C ILE A 168 -47.25 14.53 74.85
N VAL A 169 -48.01 14.95 73.83
CA VAL A 169 -49.33 15.58 74.03
C VAL A 169 -50.32 14.61 74.70
N LEU A 170 -50.35 13.35 74.28
CA LEU A 170 -51.19 12.32 74.91
C LEU A 170 -50.81 12.08 76.38
N LEU A 171 -49.51 12.03 76.69
CA LEU A 171 -49.03 11.91 78.07
C LEU A 171 -49.45 13.11 78.92
N MET A 172 -49.39 14.33 78.36
CA MET A 172 -49.84 15.55 79.06
C MET A 172 -51.37 15.62 79.27
N LEU A 173 -52.16 14.88 78.48
CA LEU A 173 -53.63 14.85 78.63
C LEU A 173 -54.10 13.77 79.61
N PHE A 174 -53.32 12.70 79.81
CA PHE A 174 -53.70 11.54 80.63
C PHE A 174 -53.15 11.57 82.07
N PHE A 175 -52.15 12.42 82.34
CA PHE A 175 -51.62 12.72 83.67
C PHE A 175 -52.11 14.07 84.16
#